data_AF-K6WAP6-F1
#
_entry.id   AF-K6WAP6-F1
#
_cell.length_a   1.000
_cell.length_b   1.000
_cell.length_c   1.000
_cell.angle_alpha   90.00
_cell.angle_beta   90.00
_cell.angle_gamma   90.00
#
_symmetry.space_group_name_H-M   'P 1'
#
loop_
_entity.id
_entity.type
_entity.pdbx_description
1 polymer ?
#
loop_
_entity_poly.entity_id
_entity_poly.type
_entity_poly.pdbx_seq_one_letter_code
_entity_poly.pdbx_strand_id
1 'polypeptide(L)'
;MTMSNLRCDMCDRLLPGLIPGTGDMPGSGVRFSYHPGDPGMRDDSGLLCSECWSAWTGGLGEPTPRVCAVCRTPVARTSSLFVSRIDDRQTWQFCAPHAAELLNRLRTVEPKFDPASFRLPLDRSEKRSL
;
A
#
# COMPACT_ATOMS: atom_id res chain seq x y z
N MET A 1 14.90 -19.26 11.79
CA MET A 1 13.98 -19.73 10.74
C MET A 1 14.22 -18.85 9.52
N THR A 2 14.86 -19.37 8.47
CA THR A 2 15.18 -18.61 7.26
C THR A 2 13.97 -18.68 6.31
N MET A 3 13.25 -17.57 6.14
CA MET A 3 12.18 -17.47 5.13
C MET A 3 12.81 -17.50 3.74
N SER A 4 12.88 -18.68 3.13
CA SER A 4 13.52 -18.91 1.83
C SER A 4 12.58 -18.78 0.63
N ASN A 5 11.31 -18.42 0.83
CA ASN A 5 10.29 -18.38 -0.22
C ASN A 5 9.45 -17.10 -0.25
N LEU A 6 10.09 -15.93 -0.14
CA LEU A 6 9.37 -14.66 -0.27
C LEU A 6 8.82 -14.50 -1.70
N ARG A 7 7.57 -14.07 -1.83
CA ARG A 7 6.86 -13.92 -3.10
C ARG A 7 6.29 -12.52 -3.24
N CYS A 8 6.14 -12.08 -4.48
CA CYS A 8 5.44 -10.85 -4.79
C CYS A 8 3.95 -10.98 -4.46
N ASP A 9 3.41 -10.06 -3.67
CA ASP A 9 2.01 -10.04 -3.27
C ASP A 9 1.05 -9.78 -4.43
N MET A 10 1.52 -9.25 -5.57
CA MET A 10 0.69 -9.05 -6.77
C MET A 10 0.77 -10.23 -7.75
N CYS A 11 1.98 -10.66 -8.12
CA CYS A 11 2.16 -11.64 -9.22
C CYS A 11 2.61 -13.04 -8.76
N ASP A 12 2.75 -13.26 -7.46
CA ASP A 12 3.19 -14.52 -6.84
C ASP A 12 4.60 -14.99 -7.23
N ARG A 13 5.35 -14.19 -8.01
CA ARG A 13 6.72 -14.51 -8.42
C ARG A 13 7.61 -14.64 -7.18
N LEU A 14 8.40 -15.71 -7.14
CA LEU A 14 9.44 -15.90 -6.13
C LEU A 14 10.46 -14.75 -6.22
N LEU A 15 10.84 -14.20 -5.07
CA LEU A 15 11.79 -13.09 -4.93
C LEU A 15 13.09 -13.63 -4.34
N PRO A 16 14.01 -14.16 -5.18
CA PRO A 16 15.30 -14.60 -4.71
C PRO A 16 16.12 -13.40 -4.23
N GLY A 17 16.71 -13.47 -3.03
CA GLY A 17 17.75 -12.51 -2.63
C GLY A 17 17.36 -11.38 -1.67
N LEU A 18 16.23 -11.45 -0.96
CA LEU A 18 15.94 -10.55 0.17
C LEU A 18 16.72 -10.93 1.46
N ILE A 19 17.99 -11.30 1.29
CA ILE A 19 18.93 -11.52 2.39
C ILE A 19 19.37 -10.13 2.89
N PRO A 20 19.42 -9.87 4.21
CA PRO A 20 19.84 -8.57 4.74
C PRO A 20 21.26 -8.21 4.28
N GLY A 21 21.45 -7.02 3.71
CA GLY A 21 22.78 -6.45 3.40
C GLY A 21 23.13 -6.34 1.92
N THR A 22 22.29 -6.83 1.00
CA THR A 22 22.49 -6.64 -0.45
C THR A 22 21.52 -5.57 -0.96
N GLY A 23 22.06 -4.38 -1.23
CA GLY A 23 21.33 -3.31 -1.91
C GLY A 23 20.83 -3.74 -3.29
N ASP A 24 19.74 -3.10 -3.72
CA ASP A 24 19.07 -3.15 -5.03
C ASP A 24 19.80 -3.95 -6.13
N MET A 25 19.71 -5.28 -6.06
CA MET A 25 20.00 -6.15 -7.19
C MET A 25 18.75 -6.21 -8.09
N PRO A 26 18.89 -6.16 -9.43
CA PRO A 26 17.77 -6.42 -10.33
C PRO A 26 17.14 -7.79 -10.00
N GLY A 27 15.88 -7.79 -9.56
CA GLY A 27 15.19 -8.98 -9.01
C GLY A 27 14.92 -8.94 -7.50
N SER A 28 15.40 -7.90 -6.80
CA SER A 28 15.06 -7.63 -5.40
C SER A 28 13.58 -7.29 -5.23
N GLY A 29 12.99 -7.76 -4.13
CA GLY A 29 11.67 -7.33 -3.72
C GLY A 29 11.69 -5.90 -3.18
N VAL A 30 10.65 -5.13 -3.49
CA VAL A 30 10.38 -3.82 -2.92
C VAL A 30 9.46 -4.00 -1.72
N ARG A 31 9.96 -3.64 -0.53
CA ARG A 31 9.16 -3.58 0.68
C ARG A 31 8.44 -2.24 0.79
N PHE A 32 7.18 -2.30 1.17
CA PHE A 32 6.36 -1.13 1.36
C PHE A 32 5.44 -1.31 2.56
N SER A 33 5.01 -0.18 3.11
CA SER A 33 4.09 -0.15 4.23
C SER A 33 2.81 0.59 3.84
N TYR A 34 1.73 0.25 4.51
CA TYR A 34 0.48 1.00 4.42
C TYR A 34 -0.16 1.21 5.79
N HIS A 35 -0.90 2.31 5.95
CA HIS A 35 -1.64 2.58 7.18
C HIS A 35 -2.86 3.50 6.94
N PRO A 36 -3.96 3.35 7.70
CA PRO A 36 -5.19 4.12 7.51
C PRO A 36 -5.15 5.49 8.20
N GLY A 37 -4.07 6.25 8.06
CA GLY A 37 -3.94 7.61 8.63
C GLY A 37 -3.40 7.69 10.07
N ASP A 38 -3.44 6.59 10.82
CA ASP A 38 -2.70 6.40 12.08
C ASP A 38 -1.43 5.56 11.82
N PRO A 39 -0.22 6.14 11.97
CA PRO A 39 1.04 5.42 11.83
C PRO A 39 1.23 4.26 12.81
N GLY A 40 0.46 4.21 13.91
CA GLY A 40 0.43 3.09 14.85
C GLY A 40 -0.30 1.86 14.31
N MET A 41 -1.16 2.03 13.29
CA MET A 41 -1.84 0.95 12.55
C MET A 41 -1.09 0.58 11.26
N ARG A 42 0.23 0.73 11.27
CA ARG A 42 1.07 0.44 10.11
C ARG A 42 1.26 -1.06 9.93
N ASP A 43 1.07 -1.48 8.69
CA ASP A 43 1.45 -2.79 8.20
C ASP A 43 2.67 -2.63 7.29
N ASP A 44 3.78 -3.30 7.61
CA ASP A 44 5.04 -3.30 6.87
C ASP A 44 5.31 -4.63 6.17
N SER A 45 4.29 -5.49 6.04
CA SER A 45 4.39 -6.80 5.40
C SER A 45 4.38 -6.74 3.87
N GLY A 46 4.02 -5.59 3.28
CA GLY A 46 3.87 -5.43 1.84
C GLY A 46 5.16 -5.74 1.08
N LEU A 47 5.07 -6.66 0.11
CA LEU A 47 6.21 -7.08 -0.68
C LEU A 47 5.88 -7.28 -2.17
N LEU A 48 6.55 -6.54 -3.06
CA LEU A 48 6.34 -6.64 -4.51
C LEU A 48 7.65 -6.94 -5.24
N CYS A 49 7.62 -7.55 -6.42
CA CYS A 49 8.78 -7.48 -7.31
C CYS A 49 8.95 -6.05 -7.82
N SER A 50 10.18 -5.68 -8.21
CA SER A 50 10.47 -4.37 -8.81
C SER A 50 9.55 -4.05 -9.99
N GLU A 51 9.27 -5.01 -10.88
CA GLU A 51 8.34 -4.84 -12.00
C GLU A 51 6.93 -4.44 -11.56
N CYS A 52 6.35 -5.16 -10.58
CA CYS A 52 5.02 -4.85 -10.06
C CYS A 52 5.00 -3.50 -9.33
N TRP A 53 6.05 -3.18 -8.57
CA TRP A 53 6.19 -1.88 -7.92
C TRP A 53 6.25 -0.74 -8.94
N SER A 54 7.13 -0.85 -9.95
CA SER A 54 7.30 0.17 -11.00
C SER A 54 6.05 0.33 -11.85
N ALA A 55 5.39 -0.77 -12.23
CA ALA A 55 4.13 -0.72 -12.98
C ALA A 55 3.02 -0.04 -12.17
N TRP A 56 2.94 -0.34 -10.87
CA TRP A 56 1.97 0.27 -9.99
C TRP A 56 2.22 1.77 -9.79
N THR A 57 3.43 2.15 -9.38
CA THR A 57 3.79 3.55 -9.09
C THR A 57 3.88 4.42 -10.35
N GLY A 58 4.29 3.85 -11.49
CA GLY A 58 4.32 4.55 -12.78
C GLY A 58 2.94 5.06 -13.23
N GLY A 59 1.86 4.41 -12.82
CA GLY A 59 0.49 4.87 -13.07
C GLY A 59 -0.04 5.93 -12.09
N LEU A 60 0.63 6.13 -10.94
CA LEU A 60 0.20 7.06 -9.89
C LEU A 60 0.87 8.44 -10.00
N GLY A 61 2.07 8.49 -10.59
CA GLY A 61 2.90 9.68 -10.60
C GLY A 61 3.40 10.09 -9.20
N GLU A 62 3.90 11.32 -9.08
CA GLU A 62 4.45 11.83 -7.83
C GLU A 62 3.38 11.97 -6.72
N PRO A 63 3.66 11.52 -5.48
CA PRO A 63 2.72 11.63 -4.39
C PRO A 63 2.37 13.08 -4.09
N THR A 64 1.07 13.38 -4.07
CA THR A 64 0.54 14.70 -3.71
C THR A 64 -0.14 14.61 -2.33
N PRO A 65 0.24 15.45 -1.34
CA PRO A 65 -0.41 15.43 -0.04
C PRO A 65 -1.92 15.72 -0.13
N ARG A 66 -2.73 14.99 0.65
CA ARG A 66 -4.18 15.20 0.81
C ARG A 66 -4.99 15.04 -0.47
N VAL A 67 -4.47 14.27 -1.43
CA VAL A 67 -5.14 13.99 -2.70
C VAL A 67 -5.04 12.49 -2.98
N CYS A 68 -6.15 11.88 -3.42
CA CYS A 68 -6.12 10.50 -3.86
C CYS A 68 -5.23 10.35 -5.11
N ALA A 69 -4.26 9.45 -5.07
CA ALA A 69 -3.32 9.22 -6.15
C ALA A 69 -3.99 8.74 -7.46
N VAL A 70 -5.18 8.11 -7.37
CA VAL A 70 -5.90 7.57 -8.52
C VAL A 70 -6.89 8.59 -9.09
N CYS A 71 -7.92 8.97 -8.33
CA CYS A 71 -9.00 9.83 -8.84
C CYS A 71 -8.80 11.33 -8.60
N ARG A 72 -7.69 11.73 -7.95
CA ARG A 72 -7.37 13.14 -7.62
C ARG A 72 -8.38 13.84 -6.71
N THR A 73 -9.36 13.14 -6.15
CA THR A 73 -10.28 13.69 -5.14
C THR A 73 -9.51 14.07 -3.87
N PRO A 74 -9.81 15.22 -3.24
CA PRO A 74 -9.26 15.58 -1.93
C PRO A 74 -9.57 14.52 -0.87
N VAL A 75 -8.59 14.22 -0.02
CA VAL A 75 -8.73 13.27 1.10
C VAL A 75 -8.18 13.88 2.39
N ALA A 76 -8.77 13.52 3.52
CA ALA A 76 -8.25 13.88 4.83
C ALA A 76 -7.29 12.79 5.32
N ARG A 77 -6.43 13.14 6.27
CA ARG A 77 -5.52 12.17 6.90
C ARG A 77 -6.27 10.97 7.50
N THR A 78 -7.43 11.20 8.10
CA THR A 78 -8.21 10.14 8.76
C THR A 78 -9.09 9.34 7.79
N SER A 79 -9.25 9.80 6.55
CA SER A 79 -10.07 9.14 5.51
C SER A 79 -9.25 8.73 4.29
N SER A 80 -7.94 8.52 4.48
CA SER A 80 -7.06 7.98 3.44
C SER A 80 -6.19 6.84 3.91
N LEU A 81 -5.93 5.90 2.99
CA LEU A 81 -4.87 4.93 3.13
C LEU A 81 -3.57 5.57 2.66
N PHE A 82 -2.55 5.54 3.50
CA PHE A 82 -1.20 5.97 3.19
C PHE A 82 -0.42 4.75 2.74
N VAL A 83 0.36 4.89 1.67
CA VAL A 83 1.24 3.82 1.17
C VAL A 83 2.60 4.41 0.83
N SER A 84 3.67 3.81 1.33
CA SER A 84 5.05 4.27 1.12
C SER A 84 6.01 3.09 0.98
N ARG A 85 7.07 3.27 0.17
CA ARG A 85 8.23 2.36 0.19
C ARG A 85 8.92 2.49 1.56
N ILE A 86 9.48 1.42 2.13
CA ILE A 86 10.06 1.48 3.50
C ILE A 86 11.32 2.36 3.57
N ASP A 87 12.08 2.43 2.49
CA ASP A 87 13.33 3.19 2.34
C ASP A 87 13.11 4.59 1.71
N ASP A 88 11.87 4.98 1.45
CA ASP A 88 11.51 6.27 0.87
C ASP A 88 10.53 7.04 1.79
N ARG A 89 10.57 8.36 1.71
CA ARG A 89 9.62 9.27 2.37
C ARG A 89 8.41 9.59 1.49
N GLN A 90 8.45 9.25 0.20
CA GLN A 90 7.32 9.41 -0.69
C GLN A 90 6.12 8.55 -0.24
N THR A 91 4.98 9.20 -0.04
CA THR A 91 3.77 8.55 0.47
C THR A 91 2.55 8.91 -0.37
N TRP A 92 1.99 7.92 -1.06
CA TRP A 92 0.72 8.05 -1.77
C TRP A 92 -0.44 7.98 -0.80
N GLN A 93 -1.52 8.69 -1.13
CA GLN A 93 -2.78 8.66 -0.37
C GLN A 93 -3.89 8.13 -1.28
N PHE A 94 -4.77 7.29 -0.74
CA PHE A 94 -5.90 6.73 -1.47
C PHE A 94 -7.20 6.98 -0.71
N CYS A 95 -8.25 7.41 -1.40
CA CYS A 95 -9.59 7.40 -0.81
C CYS A 95 -10.06 5.95 -0.61
N ALA A 96 -11.08 5.75 0.23
CA ALA A 96 -11.51 4.41 0.64
C ALA A 96 -11.77 3.43 -0.53
N PRO A 97 -12.48 3.78 -1.62
CA PRO A 97 -12.68 2.84 -2.74
C PRO A 97 -11.37 2.38 -3.39
N HIS A 98 -10.47 3.31 -3.71
CA HIS A 98 -9.18 2.96 -4.33
C HIS A 98 -8.21 2.28 -3.34
N ALA A 99 -8.36 2.56 -2.04
CA ALA A 99 -7.66 1.81 -1.01
C ALA A 99 -8.09 0.34 -1.00
N ALA A 100 -9.40 0.07 -1.06
CA ALA A 100 -9.92 -1.30 -1.16
C ALA A 100 -9.44 -1.98 -2.45
N GLU A 101 -9.52 -1.30 -3.59
CA GLU A 101 -9.02 -1.84 -4.87
C GLU A 101 -7.53 -2.18 -4.83
N LEU A 102 -6.71 -1.31 -4.23
CA LEU A 102 -5.29 -1.57 -4.01
C LEU A 102 -5.09 -2.81 -3.14
N LEU A 103 -5.68 -2.82 -1.95
CA LEU A 103 -5.50 -3.87 -0.96
C LEU A 103 -5.97 -5.22 -1.51
N ASN A 104 -7.04 -5.24 -2.32
CA ASN A 104 -7.53 -6.45 -2.97
C ASN A 104 -6.59 -7.05 -4.01
N ARG A 105 -5.69 -6.24 -4.59
CA ARG A 105 -4.65 -6.75 -5.50
C ARG A 105 -3.54 -7.48 -4.76
N LEU A 106 -3.40 -7.25 -3.45
CA LEU A 106 -2.41 -7.92 -2.62
C LEU A 106 -2.96 -9.28 -2.20
N ARG A 107 -2.23 -10.35 -2.51
CA ARG A 107 -2.59 -11.74 -2.20
C ARG A 107 -2.65 -12.00 -0.69
N THR A 108 -1.81 -11.32 0.08
CA THR A 108 -1.67 -11.47 1.53
C THR A 108 -2.77 -10.81 2.34
N VAL A 109 -3.52 -9.88 1.74
CA VAL A 109 -4.65 -9.21 2.40
C VAL A 109 -5.87 -10.11 2.34
N GLU A 110 -6.29 -10.68 3.47
CA GLU A 110 -7.54 -11.41 3.61
C GLU A 110 -8.28 -10.97 4.88
N PRO A 111 -9.62 -10.87 4.85
CA PRO A 111 -10.49 -11.06 3.69
C PRO A 111 -10.39 -9.90 2.68
N LYS A 112 -10.76 -10.16 1.42
CA LYS A 112 -10.92 -9.09 0.42
C LYS A 112 -12.07 -8.15 0.81
N PHE A 113 -11.92 -6.88 0.45
CA PHE A 113 -12.86 -5.80 0.74
C PHE A 113 -13.79 -5.54 -0.45
N ASP A 114 -15.02 -5.11 -0.20
CA ASP A 114 -15.87 -4.55 -1.26
C ASP A 114 -15.58 -3.04 -1.39
N PRO A 115 -15.07 -2.55 -2.54
CA PRO A 115 -14.76 -1.13 -2.72
C PRO A 115 -15.94 -0.18 -2.52
N ALA A 116 -17.19 -0.65 -2.71
CA ALA A 116 -18.38 0.18 -2.54
C ALA A 116 -18.72 0.43 -1.07
N SER A 117 -18.44 -0.54 -0.19
CA SER A 117 -18.78 -0.50 1.23
C SER A 117 -17.58 -0.33 2.16
N PHE A 118 -16.35 -0.46 1.65
CA PHE A 118 -15.13 -0.31 2.44
C PHE A 118 -15.05 1.07 3.10
N ARG A 119 -14.71 1.06 4.39
CA ARG A 119 -14.46 2.24 5.21
C ARG A 119 -13.11 2.12 5.87
N LEU A 120 -12.37 3.22 5.86
CA LEU A 120 -11.15 3.30 6.64
C LEU A 120 -11.51 3.44 8.13
N PRO A 121 -10.77 2.79 9.04
CA PRO A 121 -11.14 2.72 10.46
C PRO A 121 -11.22 4.08 11.16
N LEU A 122 -10.58 5.12 10.61
CA LEU A 122 -10.59 6.48 11.16
C LEU A 122 -11.51 7.43 10.40
N ASP A 123 -12.25 6.95 9.40
CA ASP A 123 -13.22 7.75 8.66
C ASP A 123 -14.40 8.09 9.57
N ARG A 124 -14.27 9.21 10.29
CA ARG A 124 -15.33 9.80 11.11
C ARG A 124 -16.35 10.50 10.21
N SER A 125 -16.97 9.75 9.30
CA SER A 125 -18.17 10.19 8.58
C SER A 125 -19.44 10.02 9.43
N GLU A 126 -19.33 9.56 10.68
CA GLU A 126 -20.40 9.69 11.65
C GLU A 126 -20.65 11.16 11.97
N LYS A 127 -21.73 11.66 11.37
CA LYS A 127 -22.40 12.90 11.75
C LYS A 127 -22.43 12.99 13.28
N ARG A 128 -21.77 14.01 13.83
CA ARG A 128 -22.24 14.63 15.08
C ARG A 128 -23.64 15.15 14.78
N SER A 129 -24.66 14.34 15.06
CA SER A 129 -25.99 14.87 15.32
C SER A 129 -25.84 15.80 16.53
N LEU A 130 -25.95 17.10 16.27
CA LEU A 130 -26.15 18.13 17.28
C LEU A 130 -27.51 17.93 17.95
#